data_AF-A0A7W7FWA7-F1
#
_entry.id   AF-A0A7W7FWA7-F1
#
_cell.length_a   1.000
_cell.length_b   1.000
_cell.length_c   1.000
_cell.angle_alpha   90.00
_cell.angle_beta   90.00
_cell.angle_gamma   90.00
#
_symmetry.space_group_name_H-M   'P 1'
#
loop_
_entity.id
_entity.type
_entity.pdbx_description
1 polymer ?
#
loop_
_entity_poly.entity_id
_entity_poly.type
_entity_poly.pdbx_seq_one_letter_code
_entity_poly.pdbx_strand_id
1 'polypeptide(L)'
;MAGEEHFEVVPDGLRVAARGFHTKADHLMRLHQQLAVLVDGNRLAPLVGDNDNAKTFLAGFTRSGGGVRDVVGGWGTAIRVTGDVAGGMAENYDLAERYATDSGRGLGNALANITGGGPVNNIVDNLSTRR
;
A
#
# COMPACT_ATOMS: atom_id res chain seq x y z
N MET A 1 12.54 31.75 5.12
CA MET A 1 11.97 30.46 5.56
C MET A 1 11.40 29.82 4.31
N ALA A 2 12.05 28.75 3.84
CA ALA A 2 11.59 28.02 2.65
C ALA A 2 10.23 27.41 2.97
N GLY A 3 9.24 27.65 2.11
CA GLY A 3 7.91 27.08 2.25
C GLY A 3 8.01 25.57 2.19
N GLU A 4 7.65 24.90 3.29
CA GLU A 4 7.31 23.49 3.23
C GLU A 4 6.12 23.38 2.29
N GLU A 5 6.36 22.91 1.07
CA GLU A 5 5.29 22.44 0.19
C GLU A 5 4.61 21.29 0.91
N HIS A 6 3.50 21.59 1.59
CA HIS A 6 2.59 20.58 2.10
C HIS A 6 2.05 19.83 0.87
N PHE A 7 2.66 18.68 0.56
CA PHE A 7 2.12 17.77 -0.42
C PHE A 7 0.84 17.18 0.17
N GLU A 8 -0.30 17.72 -0.23
CA GLU A 8 -1.60 17.21 0.20
C GLU A 8 -1.81 15.85 -0.46
N VAL A 9 -1.49 14.79 0.27
CA VAL A 9 -1.69 13.42 -0.20
C VAL A 9 -3.16 13.06 0.00
N VAL A 10 -3.90 13.08 -1.11
CA VAL A 10 -5.32 12.70 -1.10
C VAL A 10 -5.44 11.16 -1.03
N PRO A 11 -6.17 10.59 -0.04
CA PRO A 11 -6.30 9.14 0.14
C PRO A 11 -6.78 8.41 -1.13
N ASP A 12 -7.68 9.02 -1.89
CA ASP A 12 -8.16 8.45 -3.14
C ASP A 12 -7.06 8.32 -4.21
N GLY A 13 -6.13 9.27 -4.28
CA GLY A 13 -4.97 9.20 -5.17
C GLY A 13 -4.07 8.02 -4.81
N LEU A 14 -3.84 7.79 -3.53
CA LEU A 14 -3.09 6.64 -3.02
C LEU A 14 -3.80 5.31 -3.34
N ARG A 15 -5.12 5.23 -3.19
CA ARG A 15 -5.90 4.03 -3.56
C ARG A 15 -5.83 3.73 -5.06
N VAL A 16 -5.90 4.76 -5.90
CA VAL A 16 -5.74 4.61 -7.35
C VAL A 16 -4.34 4.09 -7.67
N ALA A 17 -3.31 4.66 -7.06
CA ALA A 17 -1.93 4.21 -7.23
C ALA A 17 -1.74 2.76 -6.76
N ALA A 18 -2.26 2.39 -5.59
CA ALA A 18 -2.22 1.03 -5.04
C ALA A 18 -2.80 0.01 -6.02
N ARG A 19 -4.01 0.26 -6.54
CA ARG A 19 -4.64 -0.60 -7.57
C ARG A 19 -3.80 -0.69 -8.84
N GLY A 20 -3.20 0.41 -9.27
CA GLY A 20 -2.30 0.46 -10.42
C GLY A 20 -1.05 -0.42 -10.23
N PHE A 21 -0.44 -0.38 -9.05
CA PHE A 21 0.69 -1.23 -8.69
C PHE A 21 0.28 -2.71 -8.61
N HIS A 22 -0.82 -3.05 -7.95
CA HIS A 22 -1.32 -4.43 -7.89
C HIS A 22 -1.58 -5.00 -9.29
N THR A 23 -2.22 -4.23 -10.18
CA THR A 23 -2.47 -4.65 -11.57
C THR A 23 -1.17 -4.96 -12.33
N LYS A 24 -0.15 -4.10 -12.16
CA LYS A 24 1.18 -4.30 -12.78
C LYS A 24 1.89 -5.52 -12.18
N ALA A 25 1.83 -5.69 -10.86
CA ALA A 25 2.41 -6.84 -10.19
C ALA A 25 1.78 -8.16 -10.69
N ASP A 26 0.47 -8.19 -10.88
CA ASP A 26 -0.24 -9.37 -11.38
C ASP A 26 0.10 -9.67 -12.85
N HIS A 27 0.34 -8.63 -13.65
CA HIS A 27 0.87 -8.82 -14.99
C HIS A 27 2.26 -9.48 -14.97
N LEU A 28 3.17 -8.99 -14.13
CA LEU A 28 4.50 -9.59 -13.96
C LEU A 28 4.43 -11.02 -13.42
N MET A 29 3.49 -11.32 -12.51
CA MET A 29 3.33 -12.69 -11.99
C MET A 29 2.82 -13.66 -13.05
N ARG A 30 1.94 -13.21 -13.94
CA ARG A 30 1.54 -14.01 -15.10
C ARG A 30 2.71 -14.26 -16.04
N LEU A 31 3.53 -13.25 -16.33
CA LEU A 31 4.74 -13.42 -17.13
C LEU A 31 5.74 -14.37 -16.45
N HIS A 32 5.95 -14.25 -15.15
CA HIS A 32 6.78 -15.16 -14.36
C HIS A 32 6.32 -16.61 -14.49
N GLN A 33 5.01 -16.87 -14.39
CA GLN A 33 4.44 -18.22 -14.57
C GLN A 33 4.60 -18.75 -16.00
N GLN A 34 4.40 -17.89 -17.01
CA GLN A 34 4.61 -18.26 -18.42
C GLN A 34 6.08 -18.60 -18.68
N LEU A 35 7.00 -17.81 -18.15
CA LEU A 35 8.44 -18.07 -18.25
C LEU A 35 8.80 -19.37 -17.53
N ALA A 36 8.22 -19.66 -16.36
CA ALA A 36 8.44 -20.90 -15.64
C ALA A 36 8.13 -22.14 -16.49
N VAL A 37 7.05 -22.09 -17.25
CA VAL A 37 6.67 -23.15 -18.20
C VAL A 37 7.64 -23.21 -19.39
N LEU A 38 7.99 -22.05 -19.94
CA LEU A 38 8.83 -21.95 -21.14
C LEU A 38 10.25 -22.48 -20.90
N VAL A 39 10.79 -22.28 -19.70
CA VAL A 39 12.20 -22.58 -19.38
C VAL A 39 12.36 -23.90 -18.62
N ASP A 40 11.27 -24.63 -18.42
CA ASP A 40 11.25 -25.92 -17.72
C ASP A 40 12.05 -26.98 -18.49
N GLY A 41 13.25 -27.26 -17.99
CA GLY A 41 14.17 -28.22 -18.59
C GLY A 41 13.57 -29.61 -18.75
N ASN A 42 12.67 -30.05 -17.85
CA ASN A 42 12.05 -31.36 -17.93
C ASN A 42 11.04 -31.45 -19.09
N ARG A 43 10.37 -30.33 -19.40
CA ARG A 43 9.43 -30.25 -20.53
C ARG A 43 10.15 -30.12 -21.86
N LEU A 44 11.32 -29.50 -21.85
CA LEU A 44 12.12 -29.25 -23.05
C LEU A 44 13.06 -30.41 -23.41
N ALA A 45 13.51 -31.21 -22.43
CA ALA A 45 14.45 -32.31 -22.64
C ALA A 45 14.05 -33.27 -23.76
N PRO A 46 12.77 -33.69 -23.90
CA PRO A 46 12.35 -34.55 -25.02
C PRO A 46 12.41 -33.87 -26.40
N LEU A 47 12.49 -32.54 -26.48
CA LEU A 47 12.36 -31.77 -27.72
C LEU A 47 13.71 -31.44 -28.39
N VAL A 48 14.81 -31.45 -27.63
CA VAL A 48 16.13 -30.98 -28.11
C VAL A 48 17.05 -32.09 -28.65
N GLY A 49 16.70 -33.37 -28.43
CA GLY A 49 17.51 -34.53 -28.84
C GLY A 49 18.62 -34.87 -27.84
N ASP A 50 19.31 -36.00 -28.06
CA ASP A 50 20.21 -36.62 -27.05
C ASP A 50 21.72 -36.39 -27.27
N ASN A 51 22.09 -35.47 -28.16
CA ASN A 51 23.51 -35.15 -28.40
C ASN A 51 24.06 -34.13 -27.37
N ASP A 52 25.38 -34.10 -27.20
CA ASP A 52 26.05 -33.24 -26.20
C ASP A 52 25.80 -31.74 -26.43
N ASN A 53 25.67 -31.31 -27.68
CA ASN A 53 25.35 -29.93 -28.03
C ASN A 53 23.93 -29.56 -27.57
N ALA A 54 22.96 -30.44 -27.77
CA ALA A 54 21.57 -30.27 -27.33
C ALA A 54 21.46 -30.18 -25.81
N LYS A 55 22.16 -31.06 -25.08
CA LYS A 55 22.23 -31.04 -23.61
C LYS A 55 22.85 -29.74 -23.09
N THR A 56 23.94 -29.31 -23.72
CA THR A 56 24.62 -28.06 -23.36
C THR A 56 23.74 -26.84 -23.61
N PHE A 57 23.09 -26.79 -24.78
CA PHE A 57 22.13 -25.74 -25.11
C PHE A 57 20.98 -25.69 -24.10
N LEU A 58 20.36 -26.83 -23.82
CA LEU A 58 19.24 -26.91 -22.88
C LEU A 58 19.63 -26.44 -21.48
N ALA A 59 20.79 -26.88 -20.97
CA ALA A 59 21.30 -26.44 -19.68
C ALA A 59 21.53 -24.92 -19.64
N GLY A 60 22.07 -24.34 -20.72
CA GLY A 60 22.25 -22.90 -20.87
C GLY A 60 20.93 -22.13 -20.92
N PHE A 61 19.98 -22.61 -21.73
CA PHE A 61 18.67 -22.01 -21.92
C PHE A 61 17.82 -22.03 -20.64
N THR A 62 17.75 -23.18 -19.95
CA THR A 62 17.04 -23.29 -18.67
C THR A 62 17.66 -22.40 -17.61
N ARG A 63 18.99 -22.27 -17.57
CA ARG A 63 19.67 -21.38 -16.62
C ARG A 63 19.39 -19.91 -16.91
N SER A 64 19.61 -19.45 -18.13
CA SER A 64 19.42 -18.03 -18.50
C SER A 64 17.94 -17.63 -18.41
N GLY A 65 17.05 -18.49 -18.92
CA GLY A 65 15.61 -18.31 -18.83
C GLY A 65 15.09 -18.34 -17.39
N GLY A 66 15.63 -19.24 -16.55
CA GLY A 66 15.35 -19.25 -15.11
C GLY A 66 15.77 -17.95 -14.42
N GLY A 67 16.93 -17.40 -14.76
CA GLY A 67 17.36 -16.09 -14.26
C GLY A 67 16.41 -14.95 -14.64
N VAL A 68 15.97 -14.89 -15.91
CA VAL A 68 14.98 -13.88 -16.34
C VAL A 68 13.65 -14.05 -15.61
N ARG A 69 13.16 -15.29 -15.49
CA ARG A 69 11.95 -15.62 -14.73
C ARG A 69 12.02 -15.11 -13.30
N ASP A 70 13.14 -15.34 -12.62
CA ASP A 70 13.32 -14.97 -11.22
C ASP A 70 13.39 -13.45 -11.05
N VAL A 71 14.04 -12.74 -11.97
CA VAL A 71 14.06 -11.27 -12.01
C VAL A 71 12.64 -10.71 -12.18
N VAL A 72 11.87 -11.23 -13.14
CA VAL A 72 10.45 -10.83 -13.33
C VAL A 72 9.62 -11.11 -12.07
N GLY A 73 9.88 -12.25 -11.40
CA GLY A 73 9.32 -12.60 -10.10
C GLY A 73 9.60 -11.55 -9.02
N GLY A 74 10.88 -11.17 -8.89
CA GLY A 74 11.34 -10.17 -7.93
C GLY A 74 10.70 -8.80 -8.16
N TRP A 75 10.64 -8.34 -9.41
CA TRP A 75 9.97 -7.07 -9.75
C TRP A 75 8.48 -7.11 -9.45
N GLY A 76 7.79 -8.21 -9.74
CA GLY A 76 6.36 -8.34 -9.42
C GLY A 76 6.10 -8.27 -7.92
N THR A 77 6.94 -8.91 -7.11
CA THR A 77 6.86 -8.81 -5.64
C THR A 77 7.14 -7.40 -5.14
N ALA A 78 8.19 -6.75 -5.61
CA ALA A 78 8.54 -5.39 -5.21
C ALA A 78 7.42 -4.39 -5.54
N ILE A 79 6.84 -4.49 -6.74
CA ILE A 79 5.72 -3.62 -7.14
C ILE A 79 4.48 -3.90 -6.29
N ARG A 80 4.20 -5.15 -5.93
CA ARG A 80 3.08 -5.49 -5.05
C ARG A 80 3.22 -4.84 -3.69
N VAL A 81 4.41 -4.92 -3.08
CA VAL A 81 4.73 -4.27 -1.81
C VAL A 81 4.51 -2.75 -1.89
N THR A 82 4.92 -2.11 -2.98
CA THR A 82 4.64 -0.67 -3.19
C THR A 82 3.14 -0.38 -3.21
N GLY A 83 2.34 -1.26 -3.84
CA GLY A 83 0.88 -1.16 -3.83
C GLY A 83 0.29 -1.29 -2.43
N ASP A 84 0.77 -2.25 -1.64
CA ASP A 84 0.32 -2.47 -0.25
C ASP A 84 0.65 -1.26 0.64
N VAL A 85 1.86 -0.67 0.49
CA VAL A 85 2.26 0.54 1.22
C VAL A 85 1.37 1.73 0.85
N ALA A 86 1.08 1.94 -0.45
CA ALA A 86 0.19 3.01 -0.87
C ALA A 86 -1.24 2.83 -0.32
N GLY A 87 -1.75 1.59 -0.30
CA GLY A 87 -3.04 1.26 0.30
C GLY A 87 -3.08 1.56 1.80
N GLY A 88 -2.07 1.09 2.55
CA GLY A 88 -1.95 1.34 3.98
C GLY A 88 -1.78 2.82 4.33
N MET A 89 -1.09 3.60 3.48
CA MET A 89 -1.04 5.05 3.65
C MET A 89 -2.43 5.68 3.52
N ALA A 90 -3.23 5.28 2.53
CA ALA A 90 -4.59 5.80 2.36
C ALA A 90 -5.48 5.51 3.58
N GLU A 91 -5.38 4.29 4.13
CA GLU A 91 -6.10 3.90 5.35
C GLU A 91 -5.68 4.73 6.57
N ASN A 92 -4.38 4.99 6.72
CA ASN A 92 -3.86 5.82 7.82
C ASN A 92 -4.35 7.28 7.71
N TYR A 93 -4.46 7.83 6.50
CA TYR A 93 -5.02 9.17 6.31
C TYR A 93 -6.51 9.22 6.68
N ASP A 94 -7.32 8.26 6.24
CA ASP A 94 -8.74 8.18 6.63
C ASP A 94 -8.89 8.09 8.16
N LEU A 95 -8.04 7.30 8.81
CA LEU A 95 -8.04 7.14 10.25
C LEU A 95 -7.70 8.47 10.95
N ALA A 96 -6.68 9.18 10.46
CA ALA A 96 -6.28 10.47 10.99
C ALA A 96 -7.39 11.53 10.83
N GLU A 97 -8.08 11.55 9.69
CA GLU A 97 -9.21 12.45 9.43
C GLU A 97 -10.39 12.17 10.36
N ARG A 98 -10.72 10.90 10.60
CA ARG A 98 -11.75 10.50 11.57
C ARG A 98 -11.39 10.95 12.99
N TYR A 99 -10.16 10.70 13.43
CA TYR A 99 -9.70 11.14 14.75
C TYR A 99 -9.73 12.67 14.91
N ALA A 100 -9.32 13.41 13.86
CA ALA A 100 -9.39 14.86 13.87
C ALA A 100 -10.84 15.36 13.96
N THR A 101 -11.75 14.75 13.21
CA THR A 101 -13.19 15.07 13.23
C THR A 101 -13.82 14.78 14.59
N ASP A 102 -13.55 13.60 15.17
CA ASP A 102 -14.06 13.21 16.48
C ASP A 102 -13.52 14.11 17.60
N SER A 103 -12.22 14.46 17.53
CA SER A 103 -11.59 15.40 18.46
C SER A 103 -12.20 16.80 18.35
N GLY A 104 -12.41 17.30 17.13
CA GLY A 104 -13.07 18.58 16.88
C GLY A 104 -14.50 18.61 17.41
N ARG A 105 -15.25 17.52 17.23
CA ARG A 105 -16.60 17.37 17.79
C ARG A 105 -16.59 17.33 19.31
N GLY A 106 -15.64 16.61 19.91
CA GLY A 106 -15.44 16.56 21.36
C GLY A 106 -15.14 17.93 21.95
N LEU A 107 -14.25 18.70 21.31
CA LEU A 107 -13.94 20.08 21.68
C LEU A 107 -15.15 21.00 21.52
N GLY A 108 -15.88 20.90 20.40
CA GLY A 108 -17.10 21.69 20.17
C GLY A 108 -18.16 21.43 21.25
N ASN A 109 -18.38 20.16 21.60
CA ASN A 109 -19.31 19.78 22.68
C ASN A 109 -18.83 20.28 24.05
N ALA A 110 -17.54 20.17 24.35
CA ALA A 110 -16.97 20.69 25.59
C ALA A 110 -17.12 22.22 25.69
N LEU A 111 -16.86 22.93 24.60
CA LEU A 111 -17.02 24.39 24.54
C LEU A 111 -18.48 24.81 24.71
N ALA A 112 -19.41 24.13 24.03
CA ALA A 112 -20.85 24.40 24.15
C ALA A 112 -21.37 24.16 25.58
N ASN A 113 -20.84 23.16 26.29
CA ASN A 113 -21.17 22.94 27.70
C ASN A 113 -20.63 24.05 28.62
N ILE A 114 -19.50 24.66 28.28
CA ILE A 114 -18.91 25.76 29.04
C ILE A 114 -19.69 27.07 28.78
N THR A 115 -20.03 27.36 27.53
CA THR A 115 -20.66 28.63 27.13
C THR A 115 -22.20 28.63 27.22
N GLY A 116 -22.84 27.47 27.15
CA GLY A 116 -24.28 27.29 27.23
C GLY A 116 -24.85 27.20 28.66
N GLY A 117 -24.05 27.44 29.69
CA GLY A 117 -24.50 27.48 31.08
C GLY A 117 -24.32 26.19 31.89
N GLY A 118 -23.32 25.37 31.57
CA GLY A 118 -22.85 24.29 32.44
C GLY A 118 -22.34 24.78 33.80
N PRO A 119 -21.76 23.91 34.66
CA PRO A 119 -21.62 24.07 36.13
C PRO A 119 -20.97 25.38 36.64
N VAL A 120 -20.40 26.19 35.75
CA VAL A 120 -19.99 27.58 36.00
C VAL A 120 -21.18 28.47 36.43
N ASN A 121 -22.38 28.33 35.84
CA ASN A 121 -23.56 29.08 36.29
C ASN A 121 -23.96 28.71 37.74
N ASN A 122 -23.84 27.44 38.11
CA ASN A 122 -24.11 26.99 39.50
C ASN A 122 -23.07 27.51 40.51
N ILE A 123 -21.85 27.87 40.06
CA ILE A 123 -20.82 28.48 40.91
C ILE A 123 -21.10 29.98 41.07
N VAL A 124 -21.47 30.68 39.99
CA VAL A 124 -21.85 32.10 40.05
C VAL A 124 -23.13 32.31 40.86
N ASP A 125 -24.14 31.44 40.71
CA ASP A 125 -25.40 31.49 41.47
C ASP A 125 -25.22 31.11 42.95
N ASN A 126 -24.31 30.18 43.28
CA ASN A 126 -23.96 29.90 44.68
C ASN A 126 -23.10 31.00 45.34
N LEU A 127 -22.42 31.83 44.55
CA LEU A 127 -21.64 32.97 45.05
C LEU A 127 -22.49 34.22 45.24
N SER A 128 -23.57 34.39 44.46
CA SER A 128 -24.50 35.52 44.57
C SER A 128 -25.57 35.33 45.64
N THR A 129 -25.92 34.09 46.00
CA THR A 129 -26.86 33.76 47.11
C THR A 129 -26.22 33.72 48.50
N ARG A 130 -24.88 33.80 48.59
CA ARG A 130 -24.12 33.87 49.85
C ARG A 130 -23.74 35.30 50.27
N ARG A 131 -24.45 36.32 49.79
CA ARG A 131 -24.29 37.72 50.25
C ARG A 131 -25.52 38.20 51.00
#